data_AF-A0A2E3XTT5-F1
#
_entry.id   AF-A0A2E3XTT5-F1
#
_cell.length_a   1.000
_cell.length_b   1.000
_cell.length_c   1.000
_cell.angle_alpha   90.00
_cell.angle_beta   90.00
_cell.angle_gamma   90.00
#
_symmetry.space_group_name_H-M   'P 1'
#
loop_
_entity.id
_entity.type
_entity.pdbx_description
1 polymer ?
#
loop_
_entity_poly.entity_id
_entity_poly.type
_entity_poly.pdbx_seq_one_letter_code
_entity_poly.pdbx_strand_id
1 'polypeptide(L)'
;MKKLRKQPLLTLTLLLSALSLSSQSVQAGRNGPDRNDEVPRIQLRDAYECSDLQVENTVDWLKGQEEVNKLDQLIGPPRHQGSVGWCFSYTARDLLHYQTQIAPEIGMIAKDYYTGFVGSITGFLSSNEGGYTYNNLKRTYKNGICEEGFLNKYATPENVEQVECVRPKISIKRFGSPKKHLNPHKGRAHALFSKLDQYLAQNQMVAIAYNANGLYKDKYRDDNFFTKYQANHASSIVGRYFDHQAKKCRYVIRNSWGTRYNYALSGPQREGYHTITEEDLSISMAEIAVFK
;
A
#
# COMPACT_ATOMS: atom_id res chain seq x y z
N MET A 1 29.65 -51.46 51.84
CA MET A 1 30.68 -50.63 51.19
C MET A 1 30.61 -50.86 49.67
N LYS A 2 29.98 -49.94 48.92
CA LYS A 2 29.85 -50.02 47.45
C LYS A 2 30.96 -49.17 46.79
N LYS A 3 31.79 -49.78 45.94
CA LYS A 3 32.86 -49.11 45.18
C LYS A 3 32.26 -48.24 44.08
N LEU A 4 32.48 -46.92 44.15
CA LEU A 4 32.20 -45.97 43.07
C LEU A 4 33.29 -46.09 41.98
N ARG A 5 32.87 -46.38 40.74
CA ARG A 5 33.70 -46.30 39.54
C ARG A 5 33.79 -44.84 39.09
N LYS A 6 35.00 -44.29 38.98
CA LYS A 6 35.28 -43.00 38.33
C LYS A 6 35.23 -43.19 36.81
N GLN A 7 34.48 -42.33 36.11
CA GLN A 7 34.55 -42.19 34.65
C GLN A 7 35.63 -41.19 34.26
N PRO A 8 36.26 -41.31 33.08
CA PRO A 8 37.27 -40.37 32.62
C PRO A 8 36.63 -39.10 32.03
N LEU A 9 37.22 -37.95 32.35
CA LEU A 9 36.93 -36.67 31.70
C LEU A 9 37.45 -36.72 30.25
N LEU A 10 36.55 -36.61 29.27
CA LEU A 10 36.92 -36.28 27.90
C LEU A 10 37.26 -34.77 27.83
N THR A 11 38.52 -34.46 27.54
CA THR A 11 38.98 -33.09 27.29
C THR A 11 38.73 -32.76 25.82
N LEU A 12 37.68 -31.98 25.55
CA LEU A 12 37.37 -31.48 24.21
C LEU A 12 38.34 -30.33 23.88
N THR A 13 39.33 -30.60 23.04
CA THR A 13 40.29 -29.58 22.58
C THR A 13 39.69 -28.91 21.35
N LEU A 14 39.16 -27.68 21.51
CA LEU A 14 38.70 -26.87 20.39
C LEU A 14 39.91 -26.24 19.69
N LEU A 15 40.24 -26.72 18.49
CA LEU A 15 41.16 -26.03 17.59
C LEU A 15 40.46 -24.78 17.01
N LEU A 16 40.81 -23.60 17.52
CA LEU A 16 40.56 -22.35 16.80
C LEU A 16 41.63 -22.19 15.72
N SER A 17 41.28 -22.53 14.48
CA SER A 17 42.00 -22.05 13.30
C SER A 17 41.64 -20.59 13.06
N ALA A 18 42.59 -19.70 13.36
CA ALA A 18 42.52 -18.28 13.03
C ALA A 18 42.61 -18.10 11.51
N LEU A 19 41.46 -17.84 10.87
CA LEU A 19 41.42 -17.26 9.53
C LEU A 19 41.53 -15.75 9.67
N SER A 20 42.71 -15.21 9.39
CA SER A 20 42.92 -13.78 9.21
C SER A 20 42.27 -13.31 7.90
N LEU A 21 40.98 -12.94 7.97
CA LEU A 21 40.37 -12.12 6.94
C LEU A 21 40.94 -10.70 7.05
N SER A 22 41.80 -10.35 6.12
CA SER A 22 42.20 -8.97 5.86
C SER A 22 40.95 -8.15 5.52
N SER A 23 40.52 -7.29 6.44
CA SER A 23 39.48 -6.29 6.22
C SER A 23 40.02 -5.22 5.28
N GLN A 24 39.74 -5.36 3.98
CA GLN A 24 39.79 -4.21 3.08
C GLN A 24 38.61 -3.31 3.45
N SER A 25 38.91 -2.18 4.05
CA SER A 25 37.95 -1.09 4.22
C SER A 25 37.56 -0.58 2.83
N VAL A 26 36.42 -1.05 2.35
CA VAL A 26 35.75 -0.42 1.20
C VAL A 26 35.29 0.95 1.67
N GLN A 27 36.12 1.97 1.45
CA GLN A 27 35.68 3.34 1.44
C GLN A 27 34.66 3.47 0.30
N ALA A 28 33.38 3.39 0.66
CA ALA A 28 32.28 3.76 -0.23
C ALA A 28 32.43 5.26 -0.55
N GLY A 29 33.10 5.55 -1.67
CA GLY A 29 33.17 6.88 -2.23
C GLY A 29 31.76 7.37 -2.53
N ARG A 30 31.24 8.25 -1.68
CA ARG A 30 30.04 9.05 -1.93
C ARG A 30 30.38 10.14 -2.95
N ASN A 31 30.55 9.74 -4.20
CA ASN A 31 30.40 10.63 -5.35
C ASN A 31 29.23 10.10 -6.16
N GLY A 32 28.03 10.25 -5.60
CA GLY A 32 26.79 10.05 -6.35
C GLY A 32 26.59 11.27 -7.26
N PRO A 33 26.31 11.08 -8.56
CA PRO A 33 25.95 12.19 -9.43
C PRO A 33 24.72 12.89 -8.86
N ASP A 34 24.73 14.22 -8.93
CA ASP A 34 23.62 15.10 -8.60
C ASP A 34 22.45 14.82 -9.56
N ARG A 35 21.73 13.73 -9.30
CA ARG A 35 20.58 13.30 -10.07
C ARG A 35 19.36 14.00 -9.51
N ASN A 36 19.14 15.21 -10.00
CA ASN A 36 17.79 15.67 -10.27
C ASN A 36 17.18 14.81 -11.41
N ASP A 37 17.14 13.49 -11.22
CA ASP A 37 16.33 12.58 -12.04
C ASP A 37 14.89 12.98 -11.72
N GLU A 38 14.34 13.88 -12.53
CA GLU A 38 12.91 14.14 -12.54
C GLU A 38 12.23 12.79 -12.68
N VAL A 39 11.47 12.40 -11.65
CA VAL A 39 10.58 11.24 -11.69
C VAL A 39 9.85 11.29 -13.04
N PRO A 40 9.90 10.23 -13.87
CA PRO A 40 9.31 10.24 -15.19
C PRO A 40 7.87 10.72 -15.11
N ARG A 41 7.62 11.95 -15.59
CA ARG A 41 6.27 12.51 -15.63
C ARG A 41 5.53 11.77 -16.72
N ILE A 42 4.50 11.03 -16.33
CA ILE A 42 3.64 10.34 -17.28
C ILE A 42 2.93 11.44 -18.09
N GLN A 43 3.22 11.56 -19.39
CA GLN A 43 2.54 12.50 -20.27
C GLN A 43 1.35 11.80 -20.91
N LEU A 44 0.13 12.22 -20.57
CA LEU A 44 -1.10 11.56 -20.99
C LEU A 44 -2.05 12.58 -21.64
N ARG A 45 -2.76 12.15 -22.70
CA ARG A 45 -3.69 13.00 -23.48
C ARG A 45 -5.16 12.69 -23.18
N ASP A 46 -5.95 13.75 -23.31
CA ASP A 46 -7.41 13.86 -23.43
C ASP A 46 -8.26 13.31 -22.27
N ALA A 47 -8.14 13.93 -21.09
CA ALA A 47 -9.17 13.92 -20.06
C ALA A 47 -10.25 15.00 -20.23
N TYR A 48 -10.28 15.71 -21.37
CA TYR A 48 -11.21 16.82 -21.61
C TYR A 48 -12.69 16.43 -21.39
N GLU A 49 -13.02 15.14 -21.54
CA GLU A 49 -14.39 14.63 -21.37
C GLU A 49 -14.73 14.25 -19.92
N CYS A 50 -13.77 14.26 -18.97
CA CYS A 50 -13.98 13.83 -17.59
C CYS A 50 -14.10 14.91 -16.52
N SER A 51 -13.70 16.15 -16.82
CA SER A 51 -13.93 17.30 -15.96
C SER A 51 -13.63 18.62 -16.67
N ASP A 52 -14.20 19.72 -16.16
CA ASP A 52 -13.78 21.10 -16.47
C ASP A 52 -12.31 21.38 -16.03
N LEU A 53 -11.74 20.50 -15.22
CA LEU A 53 -10.32 20.47 -14.86
C LEU A 53 -9.59 19.52 -15.81
N GLN A 54 -8.57 20.00 -16.51
CA GLN A 54 -7.72 19.17 -17.36
C GLN A 54 -6.92 18.19 -16.46
N VAL A 55 -7.36 16.94 -16.38
CA VAL A 55 -6.60 15.87 -15.72
C VAL A 55 -5.68 15.25 -16.77
N GLU A 56 -4.53 15.86 -17.09
CA GLU A 56 -3.57 15.34 -18.10
C GLU A 56 -2.86 14.03 -17.67
N ASN A 57 -3.44 13.26 -16.75
CA ASN A 57 -2.90 11.99 -16.25
C ASN A 57 -3.94 10.88 -16.38
N THR A 58 -4.30 10.61 -17.63
CA THR A 58 -5.11 9.46 -18.06
C THR A 58 -4.24 8.25 -18.34
N VAL A 59 -4.18 7.25 -17.44
CA VAL A 59 -3.68 5.94 -17.86
C VAL A 59 -4.66 5.47 -18.94
N ASP A 60 -4.21 5.47 -20.20
CA ASP A 60 -5.02 5.07 -21.34
C ASP A 60 -5.10 3.54 -21.33
N TRP A 61 -6.00 3.06 -20.47
CA TRP A 61 -6.29 1.65 -20.27
C TRP A 61 -6.61 0.92 -21.59
N LEU A 62 -7.06 1.66 -22.61
CA LEU A 62 -7.37 1.15 -23.94
C LEU A 62 -6.16 1.16 -24.89
N LYS A 63 -5.18 2.07 -24.73
CA LYS A 63 -3.88 2.02 -25.45
C LYS A 63 -2.88 1.02 -24.88
N GLY A 64 -3.22 0.36 -23.78
CA GLY A 64 -2.74 -0.99 -23.51
C GLY A 64 -1.61 -1.08 -22.50
N GLN A 65 -1.22 -2.34 -22.28
CA GLN A 65 -0.27 -2.88 -21.33
C GLN A 65 0.93 -1.98 -20.94
N GLU A 66 1.40 -1.09 -21.82
CA GLU A 66 2.62 -0.31 -21.64
C GLU A 66 2.58 0.66 -20.44
N GLU A 67 1.47 1.33 -20.17
CA GLU A 67 1.41 2.30 -19.05
C GLU A 67 1.23 1.61 -17.70
N VAL A 68 0.44 0.53 -17.66
CA VAL A 68 0.39 -0.38 -16.52
C VAL A 68 1.78 -0.96 -16.25
N ASN A 69 2.52 -1.33 -17.30
CA ASN A 69 3.90 -1.78 -17.18
C ASN A 69 4.83 -0.69 -16.62
N LYS A 70 4.67 0.59 -17.00
CA LYS A 70 5.49 1.69 -16.44
C LYS A 70 5.20 1.89 -14.95
N LEU A 71 3.93 1.86 -14.55
CA LEU A 71 3.59 1.92 -13.13
C LEU A 71 4.11 0.70 -12.37
N ASP A 72 3.99 -0.50 -12.94
CA ASP A 72 4.52 -1.72 -12.34
C ASP A 72 6.06 -1.74 -12.30
N GLN A 73 6.73 -1.10 -13.24
CA GLN A 73 8.18 -0.85 -13.17
C GLN A 73 8.52 0.10 -12.03
N LEU A 74 7.67 1.11 -11.78
CA LEU A 74 7.89 2.12 -10.75
C LEU A 74 7.62 1.59 -9.34
N ILE A 75 6.48 0.91 -9.12
CA ILE A 75 6.04 0.49 -7.78
C ILE A 75 6.01 -1.03 -7.55
N GLY A 76 6.46 -1.80 -8.55
CA GLY A 76 6.42 -3.26 -8.60
C GLY A 76 5.07 -3.79 -9.12
N PRO A 77 4.93 -5.11 -9.35
CA PRO A 77 3.67 -5.72 -9.78
C PRO A 77 2.60 -5.67 -8.66
N PRO A 78 1.30 -5.79 -8.98
CA PRO A 78 0.25 -5.90 -7.97
C PRO A 78 0.45 -7.11 -7.05
N ARG A 79 0.22 -6.90 -5.75
CA ARG A 79 0.53 -7.86 -4.69
C ARG A 79 -0.71 -8.57 -4.20
N HIS A 80 -0.52 -9.67 -3.49
CA HIS A 80 -1.59 -10.51 -2.97
C HIS A 80 -1.55 -10.51 -1.43
N GLN A 81 -2.54 -9.87 -0.79
CA GLN A 81 -2.64 -9.77 0.66
C GLN A 81 -3.00 -11.11 1.35
N GLY A 82 -3.38 -12.13 0.59
CA GLY A 82 -3.82 -13.41 1.12
C GLY A 82 -5.23 -13.29 1.71
N SER A 83 -5.48 -14.10 2.74
CA SER A 83 -6.69 -14.03 3.56
C SER A 83 -6.61 -12.97 4.66
N VAL A 84 -5.52 -12.19 4.73
CA VAL A 84 -5.28 -11.24 5.82
C VAL A 84 -5.89 -9.88 5.46
N GLY A 85 -6.62 -9.25 6.38
CA GLY A 85 -7.19 -7.90 6.24
C GLY A 85 -6.19 -6.73 6.21
N TRP A 86 -5.09 -6.84 5.47
CA TRP A 86 -3.99 -5.85 5.39
C TRP A 86 -4.04 -4.96 4.14
N CYS A 87 -5.17 -4.85 3.46
CA CYS A 87 -5.33 -3.99 2.27
C CYS A 87 -4.86 -2.54 2.49
N PHE A 88 -5.06 -1.99 3.69
CA PHE A 88 -4.58 -0.67 4.08
C PHE A 88 -3.04 -0.55 4.06
N SER A 89 -2.33 -1.59 4.50
CA SER A 89 -0.87 -1.64 4.48
C SER A 89 -0.33 -1.74 3.06
N TYR A 90 -0.97 -2.55 2.21
CA TYR A 90 -0.58 -2.66 0.79
C TYR A 90 -0.81 -1.34 0.05
N THR A 91 -1.93 -0.68 0.32
CA THR A 91 -2.23 0.65 -0.22
C THR A 91 -1.20 1.68 0.26
N ALA A 92 -0.88 1.69 1.56
CA ALA A 92 0.15 2.57 2.10
C ALA A 92 1.53 2.33 1.47
N ARG A 93 1.89 1.05 1.27
CA ARG A 93 3.12 0.64 0.60
C ARG A 93 3.21 1.20 -0.83
N ASP A 94 2.14 1.05 -1.61
CA ASP A 94 2.09 1.54 -2.99
C ASP A 94 2.32 3.06 -3.03
N LEU A 95 1.63 3.81 -2.18
CA LEU A 95 1.81 5.25 -2.05
C LEU A 95 3.25 5.60 -1.66
N LEU A 96 3.78 5.00 -0.59
CA LEU A 96 5.14 5.28 -0.11
C LEU A 96 6.19 4.97 -1.19
N HIS A 97 6.04 3.84 -1.89
CA HIS A 97 6.96 3.47 -2.97
C HIS A 97 6.92 4.50 -4.09
N TYR A 98 5.71 4.88 -4.53
CA TYR A 98 5.53 5.91 -5.55
C TYR A 98 6.21 7.24 -5.16
N GLN A 99 5.99 7.69 -3.93
CA GLN A 99 6.45 9.00 -3.47
C GLN A 99 7.95 9.06 -3.18
N THR A 100 8.54 7.95 -2.72
CA THR A 100 9.90 7.94 -2.15
C THR A 100 10.90 7.15 -2.98
N GLN A 101 10.43 6.35 -3.95
CA GLN A 101 11.24 5.39 -4.71
C GLN A 101 11.93 4.33 -3.84
N ILE A 102 11.51 4.20 -2.57
CA ILE A 102 11.92 3.13 -1.66
C ILE A 102 10.80 2.11 -1.65
N ALA A 103 11.08 0.87 -2.05
CA ALA A 103 10.13 -0.24 -1.97
C ALA A 103 9.97 -0.68 -0.51
N PRO A 104 8.88 -0.36 0.21
CA PRO A 104 8.83 -0.63 1.64
C PRO A 104 8.51 -2.11 1.94
N GLU A 105 9.08 -2.60 3.03
CA GLU A 105 8.75 -3.92 3.61
C GLU A 105 7.32 -3.92 4.18
N ILE A 106 6.44 -4.73 3.59
CA ILE A 106 5.01 -4.73 3.95
C ILE A 106 4.78 -5.16 5.40
N GLY A 107 5.60 -6.09 5.90
CA GLY A 107 5.54 -6.55 7.29
C GLY A 107 5.82 -5.43 8.29
N MET A 108 6.75 -4.52 7.96
CA MET A 108 7.05 -3.36 8.80
C MET A 108 5.93 -2.34 8.78
N ILE A 109 5.35 -2.09 7.61
CA ILE A 109 4.18 -1.22 7.48
C ILE A 109 3.02 -1.74 8.35
N ALA A 110 2.69 -3.03 8.25
CA ALA A 110 1.64 -3.63 9.07
C ALA A 110 2.00 -3.56 10.56
N LYS A 111 3.23 -3.93 10.94
CA LYS A 111 3.74 -3.86 12.32
C LYS A 111 3.58 -2.46 12.90
N ASP A 112 3.98 -1.41 12.21
CA ASP A 112 3.91 -0.03 12.69
C ASP A 112 2.49 0.43 13.02
N TYR A 113 1.50 -0.06 12.25
CA TYR A 113 0.11 0.17 12.55
C TYR A 113 -0.30 -0.49 13.87
N TYR A 114 0.02 -1.78 14.01
CA TYR A 114 -0.41 -2.58 15.15
C TYR A 114 0.36 -2.25 16.43
N THR A 115 1.69 -2.08 16.41
CA THR A 115 2.49 -1.88 17.64
C THR A 115 2.06 -0.67 18.43
N GLY A 116 1.69 0.44 17.78
CA GLY A 116 1.20 1.61 18.52
C GLY A 116 -0.32 1.79 18.54
N PHE A 117 -1.11 0.87 17.97
CA PHE A 117 -2.57 0.82 18.18
C PHE A 117 -2.95 -0.25 19.23
N VAL A 118 -2.28 -1.40 19.16
CA VAL A 118 -2.51 -2.60 19.96
C VAL A 118 -1.60 -2.63 21.21
N GLY A 119 -0.40 -2.04 21.16
CA GLY A 119 0.52 -1.98 22.30
C GLY A 119 0.02 -1.17 23.50
N SER A 120 -1.05 -0.38 23.36
CA SER A 120 -1.63 0.38 24.48
C SER A 120 -2.86 -0.26 25.13
N ILE A 121 -3.60 -1.18 24.49
CA ILE A 121 -4.89 -1.66 25.06
C ILE A 121 -5.21 -3.16 24.84
N THR A 122 -4.71 -3.88 23.83
CA THR A 122 -5.24 -5.25 23.52
C THR A 122 -4.26 -6.26 22.91
N GLY A 123 -2.95 -6.08 23.09
CA GLY A 123 -1.79 -6.94 22.70
C GLY A 123 -1.99 -8.39 22.21
N PHE A 124 -2.96 -9.12 22.75
CA PHE A 124 -3.07 -10.56 22.61
C PHE A 124 -4.45 -11.09 22.18
N LEU A 125 -5.49 -10.25 22.07
CA LEU A 125 -6.88 -10.73 21.94
C LEU A 125 -7.65 -10.22 20.72
N SER A 126 -7.01 -9.43 19.86
CA SER A 126 -7.68 -8.78 18.74
C SER A 126 -7.26 -9.43 17.42
N SER A 127 -8.05 -10.40 16.95
CA SER A 127 -8.11 -10.84 15.55
C SER A 127 -8.65 -9.75 14.59
N ASN A 128 -8.53 -8.47 14.96
CA ASN A 128 -8.95 -7.35 14.12
C ASN A 128 -7.95 -7.16 12.98
N GLU A 129 -8.15 -7.95 11.95
CA GLU A 129 -7.58 -7.76 10.63
C GLU A 129 -8.26 -6.55 9.98
N GLY A 130 -7.70 -5.36 10.19
CA GLY A 130 -8.18 -4.13 9.58
C GLY A 130 -7.43 -2.90 10.06
N GLY A 131 -7.45 -1.85 9.24
CA GLY A 131 -6.73 -0.62 9.56
C GLY A 131 -7.11 0.55 8.66
N TYR A 132 -6.60 1.72 9.02
CA TYR A 132 -6.82 2.96 8.29
C TYR A 132 -5.54 3.38 7.57
N THR A 133 -5.59 3.51 6.25
CA THR A 133 -4.42 3.81 5.41
C THR A 133 -3.70 5.10 5.84
N TYR A 134 -4.42 6.18 6.13
CA TYR A 134 -3.81 7.43 6.62
C TYR A 134 -3.04 7.24 7.93
N ASN A 135 -3.63 6.54 8.90
CA ASN A 135 -2.99 6.31 10.20
C ASN A 135 -1.74 5.43 10.05
N ASN A 136 -1.82 4.45 9.14
CA ASN A 136 -0.70 3.58 8.81
C ASN A 136 0.44 4.37 8.14
N LEU A 137 0.15 5.14 7.08
CA LEU A 137 1.11 6.05 6.44
C LEU A 137 1.80 6.97 7.44
N LYS A 138 1.03 7.64 8.31
CA LYS A 138 1.57 8.57 9.32
C LYS A 138 2.52 7.88 10.30
N ARG A 139 2.21 6.64 10.70
CA ARG A 139 3.02 5.86 11.64
C ARG A 139 4.29 5.33 10.98
N THR A 140 4.16 4.68 9.83
CA THR A 140 5.33 4.21 9.07
C THR A 140 6.26 5.37 8.75
N TYR A 141 5.72 6.51 8.33
CA TYR A 141 6.53 7.70 8.12
C TYR A 141 7.29 8.15 9.38
N LYS A 142 6.61 8.19 10.53
CA LYS A 142 7.21 8.58 11.81
C LYS A 142 8.32 7.60 12.24
N ASN A 143 8.12 6.31 12.03
CA ASN A 143 9.05 5.26 12.45
C ASN A 143 10.24 5.13 11.49
N GLY A 144 10.00 5.36 10.20
CA GLY A 144 10.96 5.18 9.11
C GLY A 144 10.50 4.11 8.14
N ILE A 145 10.96 4.20 6.90
CA ILE A 145 10.65 3.28 5.81
C ILE A 145 11.81 2.30 5.67
N CYS A 146 11.55 1.03 5.93
CA CYS A 146 12.50 -0.05 5.75
C CYS A 146 12.29 -0.66 4.37
N GLU A 147 13.35 -0.88 3.60
CA GLU A 147 13.25 -1.43 2.25
C GLU A 147 12.82 -2.91 2.27
N GLU A 148 12.19 -3.39 1.20
CA GLU A 148 11.78 -4.78 1.04
C GLU A 148 12.98 -5.72 1.11
N GLY A 149 12.82 -6.83 1.84
CA GLY A 149 13.88 -7.79 2.11
C GLY A 149 14.84 -7.35 3.21
N PHE A 150 14.72 -6.13 3.74
CA PHE A 150 15.56 -5.64 4.83
C PHE A 150 15.44 -6.53 6.07
N LEU A 151 14.22 -6.95 6.44
CA LEU A 151 14.00 -7.83 7.59
C LEU A 151 14.70 -9.18 7.42
N ASN A 152 14.52 -9.81 6.26
CA ASN A 152 15.14 -11.10 5.98
C ASN A 152 16.68 -11.03 6.00
N LYS A 153 17.25 -9.86 5.69
CA LYS A 153 18.69 -9.66 5.58
C LYS A 153 19.36 -9.26 6.90
N TYR A 154 18.69 -8.46 7.72
CA TYR A 154 19.33 -7.79 8.86
C TYR A 154 18.58 -7.95 10.19
N ALA A 155 17.30 -8.34 10.16
CA ALA A 155 16.51 -8.47 11.36
C ALA A 155 16.49 -9.92 11.87
N THR A 156 16.97 -10.12 13.08
CA THR A 156 16.66 -11.25 13.93
C THR A 156 15.54 -10.84 14.91
N PRO A 157 14.84 -11.78 15.56
CA PRO A 157 13.89 -11.46 16.61
C PRO A 157 14.45 -10.52 17.69
N GLU A 158 15.76 -10.63 17.98
CA GLU A 158 16.44 -9.88 19.04
C GLU A 158 16.84 -8.45 18.64
N ASN A 159 17.00 -8.15 17.35
CA ASN A 159 17.51 -6.85 16.90
C ASN A 159 16.52 -6.06 16.02
N VAL A 160 15.32 -6.59 15.74
CA VAL A 160 14.33 -5.94 14.85
C VAL A 160 13.93 -4.53 15.30
N GLU A 161 14.11 -4.20 16.58
CA GLU A 161 13.85 -2.86 17.14
C GLU A 161 15.03 -1.89 16.98
N GLN A 162 16.25 -2.40 16.78
CA GLN A 162 17.47 -1.62 16.60
C GLN A 162 17.71 -1.25 15.13
N VAL A 163 16.88 -1.77 14.24
CA VAL A 163 16.95 -1.49 12.80
C VAL A 163 16.60 -0.02 12.54
N GLU A 164 17.56 0.73 12.01
CA GLU A 164 17.33 2.10 11.55
C GLU A 164 16.78 2.12 10.13
N CYS A 165 15.60 2.72 9.96
CA CYS A 165 14.92 2.85 8.68
C CYS A 165 14.95 4.30 8.18
N VAL A 166 14.83 4.49 6.86
CA VAL A 166 14.98 5.81 6.22
C VAL A 166 13.79 6.69 6.55
N ARG A 167 14.02 7.91 7.02
CA ARG A 167 12.96 8.91 7.28
C ARG A 167 13.01 10.01 6.23
N PRO A 168 12.30 9.86 5.08
CA PRO A 168 12.22 10.96 4.12
C PRO A 168 11.54 12.17 4.76
N LYS A 169 11.51 13.31 4.08
CA LYS A 169 10.70 14.48 4.50
C LYS A 169 9.47 14.56 3.60
N ILE A 170 8.35 13.97 4.04
CA ILE A 170 7.08 13.97 3.30
C ILE A 170 5.93 14.46 4.19
N SER A 171 4.98 15.20 3.64
CA SER A 171 3.76 15.57 4.34
C SER A 171 2.61 14.69 3.87
N ILE A 172 1.75 14.25 4.79
CA ILE A 172 0.59 13.40 4.48
C ILE A 172 -0.68 14.16 4.82
N LYS A 173 -1.66 14.15 3.92
CA LYS A 173 -2.99 14.73 4.14
C LYS A 173 -4.09 13.67 4.04
N ARG A 174 -5.16 13.90 4.79
CA ARG A 174 -6.39 13.09 4.75
C ARG A 174 -7.58 13.97 4.48
N PHE A 175 -8.49 13.48 3.64
CA PHE A 175 -9.80 14.08 3.41
C PHE A 175 -10.89 13.04 3.64
N GLY A 176 -11.99 13.45 4.27
CA GLY A 176 -13.03 12.53 4.75
C GLY A 176 -12.67 11.84 6.06
N SER A 177 -13.57 10.97 6.51
CA SER A 177 -13.36 10.12 7.68
C SER A 177 -14.34 8.93 7.62
N PRO A 178 -13.86 7.70 7.80
CA PRO A 178 -14.71 6.53 7.98
C PRO A 178 -15.47 6.73 9.29
N LYS A 179 -16.78 6.89 9.24
CA LYS A 179 -17.61 6.95 10.46
C LYS A 179 -18.31 5.60 10.61
N LYS A 180 -18.32 5.07 11.85
CA LYS A 180 -18.86 3.73 12.14
C LYS A 180 -20.38 3.61 11.99
N HIS A 181 -21.13 4.72 12.11
CA HIS A 181 -22.60 4.68 12.14
C HIS A 181 -23.20 5.97 11.60
N LEU A 182 -23.17 6.14 10.28
CA LEU A 182 -24.06 7.12 9.67
C LEU A 182 -24.93 6.40 8.67
N ASN A 183 -26.18 6.84 8.59
CA ASN A 183 -27.07 6.52 7.50
C ASN A 183 -26.28 6.62 6.18
N PRO A 184 -26.50 5.70 5.22
CA PRO A 184 -25.85 5.73 3.91
C PRO A 184 -26.22 7.02 3.19
N HIS A 185 -25.53 8.10 3.55
CA HIS A 185 -25.84 9.44 3.12
C HIS A 185 -25.21 9.63 1.75
N LYS A 186 -26.08 9.50 0.73
CA LYS A 186 -25.98 10.19 -0.55
C LYS A 186 -25.35 11.58 -0.31
N GLY A 187 -24.16 11.84 -0.87
CA GLY A 187 -23.60 13.19 -0.92
C GLY A 187 -22.19 13.40 -0.38
N ARG A 188 -21.65 12.57 0.52
CA ARG A 188 -20.31 12.88 1.10
C ARG A 188 -19.14 12.50 0.22
N ALA A 189 -19.23 11.38 -0.49
CA ALA A 189 -18.20 11.01 -1.44
C ALA A 189 -18.08 12.05 -2.57
N HIS A 190 -19.20 12.69 -2.97
CA HIS A 190 -19.19 13.78 -3.96
C HIS A 190 -18.20 14.91 -3.62
N ALA A 191 -18.13 15.30 -2.34
CA ALA A 191 -17.18 16.33 -1.91
C ALA A 191 -15.70 15.88 -1.97
N LEU A 192 -15.43 14.57 -2.03
CA LEU A 192 -14.07 14.04 -2.13
C LEU A 192 -13.56 13.99 -3.57
N PHE A 193 -14.44 13.85 -4.57
CA PHE A 193 -14.03 13.69 -5.97
C PHE A 193 -13.26 14.90 -6.50
N SER A 194 -13.70 16.12 -6.20
CA SER A 194 -12.95 17.33 -6.60
C SER A 194 -11.49 17.30 -6.08
N LYS A 195 -11.26 16.77 -4.88
CA LYS A 195 -9.89 16.60 -4.35
C LYS A 195 -9.16 15.43 -4.97
N LEU A 196 -9.83 14.29 -5.14
CA LEU A 196 -9.28 13.13 -5.83
C LEU A 196 -8.78 13.54 -7.23
N ASP A 197 -9.63 14.17 -8.03
CA ASP A 197 -9.31 14.64 -9.38
C ASP A 197 -8.17 15.65 -9.38
N GLN A 198 -8.17 16.60 -8.43
CA GLN A 198 -7.07 17.56 -8.28
C GLN A 198 -5.72 16.86 -8.10
N TYR A 199 -5.65 15.81 -7.26
CA TYR A 199 -4.38 15.10 -7.01
C TYR A 199 -4.00 14.19 -8.18
N LEU A 200 -4.98 13.51 -8.80
CA LEU A 200 -4.72 12.74 -10.01
C LEU A 200 -4.20 13.63 -11.15
N ALA A 201 -4.73 14.86 -11.31
CA ALA A 201 -4.24 15.85 -12.28
C ALA A 201 -2.80 16.30 -12.02
N GLN A 202 -2.28 16.08 -10.81
CA GLN A 202 -0.92 16.43 -10.40
C GLN A 202 0.05 15.24 -10.42
N ASN A 203 -0.29 14.17 -11.14
CA ASN A 203 0.49 12.92 -11.18
C ASN A 203 0.70 12.34 -9.78
N GLN A 204 -0.33 12.35 -8.94
CA GLN A 204 -0.25 11.74 -7.62
C GLN A 204 -1.15 10.52 -7.51
N MET A 205 -0.62 9.46 -6.90
CA MET A 205 -1.43 8.34 -6.44
C MET A 205 -2.26 8.74 -5.22
N VAL A 206 -3.50 8.27 -5.19
CA VAL A 206 -4.44 8.55 -4.10
C VAL A 206 -4.85 7.25 -3.44
N ALA A 207 -4.65 7.12 -2.13
CA ALA A 207 -5.22 6.03 -1.37
C ALA A 207 -6.70 6.31 -1.13
N ILE A 208 -7.55 5.31 -1.33
CA ILE A 208 -8.97 5.38 -1.02
C ILE A 208 -9.34 4.31 0.01
N ALA A 209 -10.33 4.63 0.86
CA ALA A 209 -11.03 3.64 1.66
C ALA A 209 -12.50 3.61 1.22
N TYR A 210 -13.01 2.43 0.91
CA TYR A 210 -14.35 2.24 0.37
C TYR A 210 -14.93 0.88 0.76
N ASN A 211 -16.24 0.74 0.61
CA ASN A 211 -16.91 -0.55 0.76
C ASN A 211 -16.78 -1.36 -0.55
N ALA A 212 -15.85 -2.31 -0.58
CA ALA A 212 -15.63 -3.15 -1.77
C ALA A 212 -16.85 -4.00 -2.12
N ASN A 213 -17.75 -4.28 -1.16
CA ASN A 213 -18.94 -5.07 -1.45
C ASN A 213 -19.96 -4.32 -2.30
N GLY A 214 -19.99 -2.99 -2.21
CA GLY A 214 -20.82 -2.15 -3.07
C GLY A 214 -20.40 -2.20 -4.54
N LEU A 215 -19.26 -2.81 -4.85
CA LEU A 215 -18.72 -2.92 -6.21
C LEU A 215 -19.08 -4.23 -6.89
N TYR A 216 -19.66 -5.21 -6.20
CA TYR A 216 -20.07 -6.44 -6.87
C TYR A 216 -21.24 -6.18 -7.83
N LYS A 217 -21.22 -6.82 -8.99
CA LYS A 217 -22.28 -6.79 -10.00
C LYS A 217 -23.63 -7.23 -9.43
N ASP A 218 -23.58 -8.19 -8.51
CA ASP A 218 -24.73 -8.64 -7.74
C ASP A 218 -24.96 -7.63 -6.61
N LYS A 219 -25.39 -6.42 -7.01
CA LYS A 219 -25.42 -5.20 -6.18
C LYS A 219 -26.27 -5.28 -4.90
N TYR A 220 -26.89 -6.40 -4.58
CA TYR A 220 -27.86 -6.51 -3.49
C TYR A 220 -27.90 -7.92 -2.91
N ARG A 221 -26.89 -8.29 -2.10
CA ARG A 221 -27.21 -9.19 -0.97
C ARG A 221 -27.92 -8.34 0.08
N ASP A 222 -29.24 -8.51 0.16
CA ASP A 222 -30.15 -7.84 1.11
C ASP A 222 -29.93 -8.24 2.59
N ASP A 223 -28.84 -8.95 2.91
CA ASP A 223 -28.64 -9.54 4.23
C ASP A 223 -28.16 -8.55 5.32
N ASN A 224 -28.21 -7.23 5.07
CA ASN A 224 -27.78 -6.17 5.98
C ASN A 224 -26.33 -6.28 6.50
N PHE A 225 -25.57 -7.31 6.11
CA PHE A 225 -24.18 -7.48 6.51
C PHE A 225 -23.31 -6.40 5.84
N PHE A 226 -23.67 -6.06 4.60
CA PHE A 226 -22.91 -5.16 3.74
C PHE A 226 -23.16 -3.66 4.00
N THR A 227 -24.25 -3.30 4.69
CA THR A 227 -24.59 -1.91 5.03
C THR A 227 -23.89 -1.43 6.31
N LYS A 228 -23.33 -2.34 7.11
CA LYS A 228 -22.74 -2.02 8.42
C LYS A 228 -21.38 -1.31 8.34
N TYR A 229 -20.60 -1.53 7.28
CA TYR A 229 -19.25 -0.99 7.15
C TYR A 229 -19.15 -0.03 5.97
N GLN A 230 -18.90 1.26 6.25
CA GLN A 230 -18.76 2.27 5.21
C GLN A 230 -17.49 2.12 4.38
N ALA A 231 -16.41 1.59 4.96
CA ALA A 231 -15.18 1.27 4.25
C ALA A 231 -14.51 0.04 4.87
N ASN A 232 -14.61 -1.09 4.19
CA ASN A 232 -14.01 -2.36 4.60
C ASN A 232 -12.78 -2.73 3.76
N HIS A 233 -12.45 -1.91 2.77
CA HIS A 233 -11.33 -2.15 1.87
C HIS A 233 -10.58 -0.85 1.58
N ALA A 234 -9.30 -0.99 1.25
CA ALA A 234 -8.44 0.09 0.81
C ALA A 234 -7.74 -0.29 -0.48
N SER A 235 -7.56 0.68 -1.37
CA SER A 235 -6.82 0.49 -2.62
C SER A 235 -6.22 1.81 -3.08
N SER A 236 -5.36 1.75 -4.10
CA SER A 236 -4.75 2.92 -4.70
C SER A 236 -5.47 3.28 -5.98
N ILE A 237 -5.93 4.53 -6.13
CA ILE A 237 -6.30 5.08 -7.43
C ILE A 237 -5.02 5.61 -8.08
N VAL A 238 -4.77 5.11 -9.30
CA VAL A 238 -3.54 5.37 -10.06
C VAL A 238 -3.79 6.22 -11.31
N GLY A 239 -5.05 6.48 -11.64
CA GLY A 239 -5.42 7.29 -12.78
C GLY A 239 -6.93 7.35 -12.97
N ARG A 240 -7.36 8.15 -13.95
CA ARG A 240 -8.75 8.28 -14.39
C ARG A 240 -8.77 8.38 -15.92
N TYR A 241 -9.74 7.78 -16.59
CA TYR A 241 -9.89 7.90 -18.05
C TYR A 241 -11.36 7.99 -18.46
N PHE A 242 -11.63 8.49 -19.68
CA PHE A 242 -12.95 8.45 -20.28
C PHE A 242 -13.11 7.17 -21.10
N ASP A 243 -14.07 6.33 -20.74
CA ASP A 243 -14.46 5.19 -21.56
C ASP A 243 -15.39 5.68 -22.68
N HIS A 244 -14.86 5.80 -23.91
CA HIS A 244 -15.64 6.25 -25.06
C HIS A 244 -16.77 5.30 -25.47
N GLN A 245 -16.66 4.00 -25.16
CA GLN A 245 -17.71 3.02 -25.45
C GLN A 245 -18.86 3.14 -24.45
N ALA A 246 -18.53 3.25 -23.16
CA ALA A 246 -19.53 3.42 -22.12
C ALA A 246 -20.02 4.87 -21.97
N LYS A 247 -19.34 5.83 -22.60
CA LYS A 247 -19.53 7.28 -22.42
C LYS A 247 -19.52 7.69 -20.93
N LYS A 248 -18.55 7.14 -20.18
CA LYS A 248 -18.43 7.34 -18.73
C LYS A 248 -16.98 7.50 -18.30
N CYS A 249 -16.74 8.34 -17.31
CA CYS A 249 -15.45 8.42 -16.62
C CYS A 249 -15.24 7.26 -15.68
N ARG A 250 -14.00 6.77 -15.65
CA ARG A 250 -13.58 5.65 -14.82
C ARG A 250 -12.28 5.94 -14.11
N TYR A 251 -12.20 5.54 -12.85
CA TYR A 251 -10.98 5.51 -12.07
C TYR A 251 -10.31 4.16 -12.24
N VAL A 252 -8.98 4.15 -12.37
CA VAL A 252 -8.16 2.94 -12.39
C VAL A 252 -7.71 2.65 -10.96
N ILE A 253 -8.16 1.53 -10.42
CA ILE A 253 -7.83 1.08 -9.07
C ILE A 253 -6.84 -0.06 -9.14
N ARG A 254 -5.71 0.11 -8.48
CA ARG A 254 -4.74 -0.95 -8.19
C ARG A 254 -5.10 -1.62 -6.87
N ASN A 255 -5.31 -2.93 -6.89
CA ASN A 255 -5.76 -3.70 -5.75
C ASN A 255 -4.67 -4.63 -5.20
N SER A 256 -4.87 -5.13 -3.99
CA SER A 256 -3.97 -6.05 -3.27
C SER A 256 -4.47 -7.50 -3.27
N TRP A 257 -5.19 -7.93 -4.31
CA TRP A 257 -5.71 -9.30 -4.47
C TRP A 257 -4.92 -10.13 -5.49
N GLY A 258 -3.68 -9.73 -5.79
CA GLY A 258 -2.82 -10.37 -6.79
C GLY A 258 -3.24 -10.05 -8.22
N THR A 259 -2.54 -10.64 -9.20
CA THR A 259 -2.76 -10.36 -10.63
C THR A 259 -3.92 -11.15 -11.23
N ARG A 260 -4.38 -12.18 -10.53
CA ARG A 260 -5.42 -13.13 -10.98
C ARG A 260 -6.53 -13.22 -9.94
N TYR A 261 -7.25 -12.12 -9.73
CA TYR A 261 -8.51 -12.17 -9.01
C TYR A 261 -9.67 -12.11 -10.00
N ASN A 262 -10.69 -12.92 -9.75
CA ASN A 262 -11.93 -12.95 -10.52
C ASN A 262 -13.09 -12.69 -9.56
N TYR A 263 -13.10 -11.50 -9.00
CA TYR A 263 -14.26 -11.03 -8.26
C TYR A 263 -15.27 -10.49 -9.28
N ALA A 264 -16.57 -10.68 -9.03
CA ALA A 264 -17.61 -10.15 -9.89
C ALA A 264 -17.75 -8.62 -9.72
N LEU A 265 -16.67 -7.84 -9.85
CA LEU A 265 -16.68 -6.38 -9.73
C LEU A 265 -17.35 -5.73 -10.94
N SER A 266 -17.98 -4.59 -10.72
CA SER A 266 -18.57 -3.72 -11.74
C SER A 266 -17.46 -2.98 -12.50
N GLY A 267 -16.91 -3.62 -13.53
CA GLY A 267 -15.99 -2.99 -14.47
C GLY A 267 -14.95 -3.95 -15.05
N PRO A 268 -14.20 -3.52 -16.09
CA PRO A 268 -13.01 -4.20 -16.54
C PRO A 268 -12.01 -4.49 -15.42
N GLN A 269 -11.40 -5.66 -15.47
CA GLN A 269 -10.35 -6.13 -14.57
C GLN A 269 -9.20 -6.67 -15.40
N ARG A 270 -7.96 -6.38 -15.00
CA ARG A 270 -6.76 -6.90 -15.64
C ARG A 270 -5.59 -6.83 -14.67
N GLU A 271 -4.88 -7.94 -14.50
CA GLU A 271 -3.55 -8.00 -13.87
C GLU A 271 -3.44 -7.31 -12.50
N GLY A 272 -4.46 -7.39 -11.65
CA GLY A 272 -4.44 -6.77 -10.33
C GLY A 272 -5.04 -5.37 -10.26
N TYR A 273 -5.54 -4.88 -11.39
CA TYR A 273 -6.24 -3.62 -11.52
C TYR A 273 -7.70 -3.85 -11.88
N HIS A 274 -8.55 -2.92 -11.48
CA HIS A 274 -9.94 -2.82 -11.93
C HIS A 274 -10.32 -1.38 -12.15
N THR A 275 -11.38 -1.15 -12.91
CA THR A 275 -11.87 0.21 -13.16
C THR A 275 -13.26 0.39 -12.56
N ILE A 276 -13.52 1.57 -12.01
CA ILE A 276 -14.81 1.90 -11.39
C ILE A 276 -15.32 3.24 -11.89
N THR A 277 -16.64 3.41 -12.03
CA THR A 277 -17.23 4.71 -12.34
C THR A 277 -17.28 5.62 -11.12
N GLU A 278 -17.36 6.93 -11.34
CA GLU A 278 -17.60 7.89 -10.25
C GLU A 278 -18.89 7.60 -9.50
N GLU A 279 -19.96 7.28 -10.25
CA GLU A 279 -21.26 6.89 -9.72
C GLU A 279 -21.15 5.73 -8.73
N ASP A 280 -20.51 4.62 -9.14
CA ASP A 280 -20.35 3.43 -8.29
C ASP A 280 -19.43 3.70 -7.08
N LEU A 281 -18.34 4.45 -7.29
CA LEU A 281 -17.41 4.79 -6.21
C LEU A 281 -18.04 5.75 -5.19
N SER A 282 -18.93 6.65 -5.63
CA SER A 282 -19.60 7.63 -4.77
C SER A 282 -20.50 7.00 -3.71
N ILE A 283 -20.98 5.78 -3.96
CA ILE A 283 -21.83 5.05 -3.03
C ILE A 283 -21.02 4.52 -1.84
N SER A 284 -19.73 4.21 -2.06
CA SER A 284 -18.94 3.41 -1.13
C SER A 284 -17.69 4.11 -0.58
N MET A 285 -17.19 5.18 -1.21
CA MET A 285 -15.96 5.86 -0.78
C MET A 285 -16.17 6.70 0.49
N ALA A 286 -15.31 6.49 1.48
CA ALA A 286 -15.41 7.15 2.79
C ALA A 286 -14.20 8.04 3.15
N GLU A 287 -13.03 7.75 2.57
CA GLU A 287 -11.78 8.46 2.86
C GLU A 287 -10.89 8.48 1.62
N ILE A 288 -10.14 9.58 1.46
CA ILE A 288 -8.94 9.61 0.61
C ILE A 288 -7.73 10.07 1.43
N ALA A 289 -6.56 9.53 1.12
CA ALA A 289 -5.27 9.93 1.69
C ALA A 289 -4.22 10.12 0.60
N VAL A 290 -3.39 11.17 0.76
CA VAL A 290 -2.44 11.65 -0.26
C VAL A 290 -1.17 12.18 0.39
N PHE A 291 -0.09 12.27 -0.37
CA PHE A 291 1.08 13.05 0.01
C PHE A 291 0.93 14.52 -0.41
N LYS A 292 1.68 15.39 0.25
CA LYS A 292 1.80 16.81 -0.06
C LYS A 292 3.26 17.23 0.06
#